data_AF-A0A6J8B001-F1
#
_entry.id   AF-A0A6J8B001-F1
#
_cell.length_a   1.000
_cell.length_b   1.000
_cell.length_c   1.000
_cell.angle_alpha   90.00
_cell.angle_beta   90.00
_cell.angle_gamma   90.00
#
_symmetry.space_group_name_H-M   'P 1'
#
loop_
_entity.id
_entity.type
_entity.pdbx_description
1 polymer ?
#
loop_
_entity_poly.entity_id
_entity_poly.type
_entity_poly.pdbx_seq_one_letter_code
_entity_poly.pdbx_strand_id
1 'polypeptide(L)'
;MDNVATNVSDHYPVKAKVKYIINAKEKSKCSNSKILPMSGKTLWKKIDKDAYKTLVEKGLDNFSSSLENKYEVDLAFQNMNSLLFNSAKSCCPAPSKRFRKPKLKVMNQEISDAIAMKKKAFYQWKINRRSEDPRNEFYIQKKETTYNLRKHCRKAVAMNRIDEREKIMKANIKSKNLFYRLIKKQRGRLSNHIDELSVGDTVYSTEDNILIGWKHHFENLTKNSIHEHFDCKYQQKIEQEYIDIIDICRAMFQHQSITKNEIEEALKLLNLNKSADLFGISTENLLYGGQSLIYHLKELLDRKQHIGMCRTDDDSCKATIDENLKKARRTLYSLMGVGLYGENELDPQTSMSIMNTYIIPIMLYGLEIVIPRGRCLETLNIQF
;
A
#
# COMPACT_ATOMS: atom_id res chain seq x y z
N MET A 1 -11.76 -27.51 -20.09
CA MET A 1 -11.29 -26.15 -19.71
C MET A 1 -12.39 -25.10 -19.90
N ASP A 2 -13.67 -25.49 -19.97
CA ASP A 2 -14.75 -24.62 -20.47
C ASP A 2 -15.59 -23.93 -19.39
N ASN A 3 -15.23 -24.05 -18.11
CA ASN A 3 -15.96 -23.43 -16.99
C ASN A 3 -15.38 -22.08 -16.54
N VAL A 4 -14.71 -21.33 -17.41
CA VAL A 4 -14.42 -19.91 -17.09
C VAL A 4 -15.67 -19.12 -17.43
N ALA A 5 -16.41 -18.70 -16.40
CA ALA A 5 -17.64 -17.92 -16.52
C ALA A 5 -17.50 -16.83 -17.60
N THR A 6 -18.20 -17.02 -18.73
CA THR A 6 -18.22 -16.08 -19.86
C THR A 6 -18.85 -14.73 -19.49
N ASN A 7 -19.54 -14.69 -18.35
CA ASN A 7 -20.19 -13.53 -17.75
C ASN A 7 -19.47 -13.12 -16.46
N VAL A 8 -18.22 -12.66 -16.57
CA VAL A 8 -17.63 -11.77 -15.54
C VAL A 8 -18.43 -10.46 -15.56
N SER A 9 -19.38 -10.36 -14.63
CA SER A 9 -20.35 -9.27 -14.38
C SER A 9 -20.22 -8.02 -15.26
N ASP A 10 -21.28 -7.75 -16.03
CA ASP A 10 -21.45 -6.65 -16.97
C ASP A 10 -22.03 -5.37 -16.33
N HIS A 11 -21.74 -5.10 -15.05
CA HIS A 11 -22.11 -3.81 -14.50
C HIS A 11 -21.28 -2.70 -15.17
N TYR A 12 -21.94 -1.89 -16.01
CA TYR A 12 -21.44 -0.57 -16.33
C TYR A 12 -21.29 0.20 -15.02
N PRO A 13 -20.14 0.81 -14.70
CA PRO A 13 -20.11 1.84 -13.68
C PRO A 13 -21.04 2.96 -14.17
N VAL A 14 -22.24 3.03 -13.60
CA VAL A 14 -23.15 4.14 -13.82
C VAL A 14 -22.45 5.36 -13.25
N LYS A 15 -22.00 6.26 -14.12
CA LYS A 15 -21.41 7.53 -13.71
C LYS A 15 -22.54 8.47 -13.29
N ALA A 16 -23.07 8.25 -12.09
CA ALA A 16 -24.04 9.15 -11.49
C ALA A 16 -23.33 10.48 -11.15
N LYS A 17 -23.68 11.56 -11.84
CA LYS A 17 -23.35 12.92 -11.39
C LYS A 17 -24.39 13.31 -10.34
N VAL A 18 -24.10 13.00 -9.09
CA VAL A 18 -24.92 13.50 -7.99
C VAL A 18 -24.48 14.95 -7.72
N LYS A 19 -25.34 15.91 -8.07
CA LYS A 19 -25.18 17.31 -7.64
C LYS A 19 -25.72 17.41 -6.22
N TYR A 20 -24.84 17.32 -5.23
CA TYR A 20 -25.19 17.73 -3.88
C TYR A 20 -25.19 19.25 -3.82
N ILE A 21 -26.32 19.86 -3.46
CA ILE A 21 -26.34 21.23 -2.98
C ILE A 21 -25.79 21.16 -1.56
N ILE A 22 -24.48 21.31 -1.43
CA ILE A 22 -23.86 21.47 -0.12
C ILE A 22 -24.24 22.87 0.34
N ASN A 23 -25.15 22.96 1.32
CA ASN A 23 -25.44 24.22 1.99
C ASN A 23 -24.12 24.84 2.44
N ALA A 24 -23.77 25.99 1.86
CA ALA A 24 -22.45 26.61 1.94
C ALA A 24 -22.04 27.07 3.36
N LYS A 25 -22.87 26.81 4.38
CA LYS A 25 -22.67 27.31 5.75
C LYS A 25 -21.86 26.37 6.66
N GLU A 26 -21.57 25.14 6.26
CA GLU A 26 -20.79 24.19 7.08
C GLU A 26 -19.53 23.65 6.40
N LYS A 27 -18.85 24.50 5.60
CA LYS A 27 -17.44 24.24 5.27
C LYS A 27 -16.55 24.65 6.44
N SER A 28 -16.66 23.93 7.56
CA SER A 28 -15.47 23.75 8.40
C SER A 28 -14.48 22.93 7.56
N LYS A 29 -13.25 23.44 7.45
CA LYS A 29 -12.19 22.88 6.61
C LYS A 29 -11.71 21.55 7.19
N CYS A 30 -12.48 20.48 7.07
CA CYS A 30 -11.92 19.14 7.21
C CYS A 30 -11.20 18.82 5.90
N SER A 31 -9.91 19.13 5.88
CA SER A 31 -8.98 18.84 4.79
C SER A 31 -8.85 17.34 4.61
N ASN A 32 -9.79 16.73 3.89
CA ASN A 32 -9.52 15.48 3.19
C ASN A 32 -8.32 15.75 2.27
N SER A 33 -7.16 15.25 2.71
CA SER A 33 -5.87 15.37 2.07
C SER A 33 -6.02 15.13 0.58
N LYS A 34 -5.98 16.21 -0.21
CA LYS A 34 -5.72 16.11 -1.64
C LYS A 34 -4.39 15.38 -1.74
N ILE A 35 -4.43 14.09 -2.02
CA ILE A 35 -3.25 13.35 -2.46
C ILE A 35 -2.76 14.15 -3.68
N LEU A 36 -1.67 14.90 -3.47
CA LEU A 36 -1.08 15.73 -4.51
C LEU A 36 -0.85 14.80 -5.71
N PRO A 37 -1.26 15.18 -6.93
CA PRO A 37 -1.03 14.36 -8.11
C PRO A 37 0.46 14.03 -8.11
N MET A 38 0.81 12.74 -8.02
CA MET A 38 2.18 12.26 -7.89
C MET A 38 3.06 13.01 -8.90
N SER A 39 3.80 13.99 -8.41
CA SER A 39 4.63 14.84 -9.25
C SER A 39 5.70 13.96 -9.87
N GLY A 40 6.04 14.24 -11.13
CA GLY A 40 7.14 13.55 -11.79
C GLY A 40 8.41 13.63 -10.94
N LYS A 41 9.24 12.58 -11.00
CA LYS A 41 10.52 12.50 -10.29
C LYS A 41 11.36 13.75 -10.55
N THR A 42 11.79 14.41 -9.48
CA THR A 42 12.72 15.55 -9.50
C THR A 42 14.00 15.19 -10.25
N LEU A 43 14.36 15.98 -11.26
CA LEU A 43 15.56 15.73 -12.07
C LEU A 43 16.76 16.47 -11.47
N TRP A 44 17.33 15.93 -10.39
CA TRP A 44 18.45 16.54 -9.66
C TRP A 44 19.70 16.86 -10.47
N LYS A 45 19.89 16.22 -11.62
CA LYS A 45 20.96 16.55 -12.58
C LYS A 45 20.78 17.92 -13.25
N LYS A 46 19.58 18.50 -13.21
CA LYS A 46 19.21 19.76 -13.85
C LYS A 46 18.85 20.87 -12.86
N ILE A 47 18.91 20.57 -11.57
CA ILE A 47 18.59 21.52 -10.52
C ILE A 47 19.85 22.30 -10.16
N ASP A 48 19.70 23.60 -9.99
CA ASP A 48 20.67 24.43 -9.31
C ASP A 48 20.64 24.10 -7.81
N LYS A 49 21.69 23.41 -7.35
CA LYS A 49 21.79 22.89 -5.99
C LYS A 49 22.02 24.01 -4.97
N ASP A 50 22.75 25.05 -5.34
CA ASP A 50 23.04 26.17 -4.45
C ASP A 50 21.78 27.00 -4.25
N ALA A 51 21.03 27.28 -5.33
CA ALA A 51 19.73 27.93 -5.22
C ALA A 51 18.73 27.12 -4.36
N TYR A 52 18.70 25.79 -4.52
CA TYR A 52 17.88 24.91 -3.67
C TYR A 52 18.28 25.02 -2.20
N LYS A 53 19.58 24.92 -1.89
CA LYS A 53 20.11 25.02 -0.54
C LYS A 53 19.72 26.35 0.12
N THR A 54 19.92 27.48 -0.58
CA THR A 54 19.55 28.81 -0.07
C THR A 54 18.05 28.93 0.21
N LEU A 55 17.19 28.35 -0.64
CA LEU A 55 15.74 28.35 -0.40
C LEU A 55 15.33 27.50 0.81
N VAL A 56 16.00 26.36 1.03
CA VAL A 56 15.75 25.50 2.19
C VAL A 56 16.23 26.18 3.46
N GLU A 57 17.45 26.71 3.49
CA GLU A 57 18.00 27.42 4.66
C GLU A 57 17.12 28.61 5.04
N LYS A 58 16.77 29.47 4.09
CA LYS A 58 15.84 30.60 4.33
C LYS A 58 14.46 30.14 4.80
N GLY A 59 13.98 29.00 4.31
CA GLY A 59 12.69 28.45 4.74
C GLY A 59 12.72 27.93 6.17
N LEU A 60 13.82 27.28 6.56
CA LEU A 60 14.03 26.73 7.90
C LEU A 60 14.29 27.82 8.94
N ASP A 61 14.93 28.93 8.58
CA ASP A 61 15.10 30.05 9.52
C ASP A 61 13.75 30.64 10.00
N ASN A 62 12.67 30.41 9.24
CA ASN A 62 11.31 30.79 9.61
C ASN A 62 10.58 29.71 10.43
N PHE A 63 11.18 28.54 10.66
CA PHE A 63 10.63 27.51 11.54
C PHE A 63 10.88 27.87 13.01
N SER A 64 10.04 28.76 13.53
CA SER A 64 9.84 28.91 14.97
C SER A 64 8.60 28.11 15.35
N SER A 65 8.78 26.85 15.71
CA SER A 65 7.69 26.03 16.25
C SER A 65 8.20 25.37 17.51
N SER A 66 7.49 25.55 18.62
CA SER A 66 7.66 24.67 19.77
C SER A 66 7.48 23.22 19.29
N LEU A 67 8.29 22.31 19.85
CA LEU A 67 8.19 20.87 19.61
C LEU A 67 7.81 20.19 20.93
N GLU A 68 6.84 20.76 21.63
CA GLU A 68 6.50 20.35 23.00
C GLU A 68 5.62 19.11 23.01
N ASN A 69 4.71 19.00 22.04
CA ASN A 69 3.77 17.88 21.92
C ASN A 69 3.85 17.18 20.57
N LYS A 70 3.27 15.98 20.50
CA LYS A 70 3.27 15.14 19.30
C LYS A 70 2.68 15.83 18.06
N TYR A 71 1.60 16.59 18.24
CA TYR A 71 0.93 17.28 17.14
C TYR A 71 1.85 18.32 16.49
N GLU A 72 2.58 19.09 17.30
CA GLU A 72 3.58 20.05 16.83
C GLU A 72 4.72 19.38 16.08
N VAL A 73 5.22 18.24 16.57
CA VAL A 73 6.26 17.46 15.89
C VAL A 73 5.78 16.98 14.51
N ASP A 74 4.55 16.45 14.43
CA ASP A 74 3.97 15.99 13.17
C ASP A 74 3.72 17.15 12.19
N LEU A 75 3.27 18.31 12.69
CA LEU A 75 3.08 19.52 11.89
C LEU A 75 4.42 20.06 11.38
N ALA A 76 5.43 20.14 12.22
CA ALA A 76 6.78 20.57 11.85
C ALA A 76 7.38 19.63 10.78
N PHE A 77 7.19 18.31 10.94
CA PHE A 77 7.58 17.32 9.94
C PHE A 77 6.88 17.53 8.59
N GLN A 78 5.56 17.75 8.59
CA GLN A 78 4.80 18.01 7.36
C GLN A 78 5.21 19.32 6.68
N ASN A 79 5.42 20.38 7.45
CA ASN A 79 5.87 21.66 6.95
C ASN A 79 7.27 21.53 6.34
N MET A 80 8.18 20.83 7.01
CA MET A 80 9.56 20.63 6.52
C MET A 80 9.54 19.87 5.20
N ASN A 81 8.77 18.78 5.09
CA ASN A 81 8.60 18.06 3.82
C ASN A 81 8.00 18.97 2.74
N SER A 82 7.01 19.78 3.07
CA SER A 82 6.41 20.72 2.11
C SER A 82 7.43 21.77 1.64
N LEU A 83 8.27 22.29 2.54
CA LEU A 83 9.36 23.21 2.21
C LEU A 83 10.35 22.56 1.25
N LEU A 84 10.90 21.39 1.61
CA LEU A 84 11.87 20.67 0.77
C LEU A 84 11.31 20.37 -0.63
N PHE A 85 10.06 19.92 -0.69
CA PHE A 85 9.38 19.63 -1.95
C PHE A 85 9.19 20.89 -2.80
N ASN A 86 8.68 21.97 -2.21
CA ASN A 86 8.42 23.23 -2.91
C ASN A 86 9.71 23.91 -3.37
N SER A 87 10.76 23.90 -2.55
CA SER A 87 12.08 24.42 -2.93
C SER A 87 12.65 23.65 -4.12
N ALA A 88 12.60 22.31 -4.09
CA ALA A 88 13.09 21.50 -5.21
C ALA A 88 12.27 21.73 -6.49
N LYS A 89 10.95 21.88 -6.36
CA LYS A 89 10.06 22.16 -7.48
C LYS A 89 10.32 23.54 -8.10
N SER A 90 10.58 24.55 -7.29
CA SER A 90 10.89 25.91 -7.75
C SER A 90 12.22 25.96 -8.51
N CYS A 91 13.17 25.10 -8.16
CA CYS A 91 14.45 25.00 -8.86
C CYS A 91 14.42 24.02 -10.05
N CYS A 92 13.35 23.25 -10.25
CA CYS A 92 13.28 22.24 -11.30
C CYS A 92 12.49 22.77 -12.52
N PRO A 93 13.02 22.63 -13.75
CA PRO A 93 12.24 22.93 -14.94
C PRO A 93 10.99 22.04 -15.01
N ALA A 94 9.87 22.63 -15.43
CA ALA A 94 8.59 21.93 -15.50
C ALA A 94 8.70 20.65 -16.36
N PRO A 95 8.30 19.47 -15.84
CA PRO A 95 8.42 18.24 -16.59
C PRO A 95 7.52 18.27 -17.83
N SER A 96 8.07 17.90 -18.99
CA SER A 96 7.26 17.69 -20.19
C SER A 96 6.24 16.58 -19.95
N LYS A 97 4.95 16.90 -20.11
CA LYS A 97 3.86 15.94 -19.95
C LYS A 97 3.93 14.90 -21.07
N ARG A 98 4.60 13.78 -20.83
CA ARG A 98 4.56 12.62 -21.74
C ARG A 98 3.36 11.75 -21.40
N PHE A 99 2.28 11.88 -22.17
CA PHE A 99 1.16 10.95 -22.11
C PHE A 99 1.59 9.58 -22.65
N ARG A 100 1.98 8.67 -21.76
CA ARG A 100 2.18 7.27 -22.13
C ARG A 100 0.82 6.66 -22.40
N LYS A 101 0.59 6.20 -23.63
CA LYS A 101 -0.59 5.39 -23.95
C LYS A 101 -0.59 4.15 -23.03
N PRO A 102 -1.72 3.82 -22.38
CA PRO A 102 -1.78 2.63 -21.55
C PRO A 102 -1.45 1.40 -22.39
N LYS A 103 -0.45 0.62 -21.96
CA LYS A 103 -0.12 -0.66 -22.60
C LYS A 103 -1.16 -1.70 -22.19
N LEU A 104 -1.62 -2.51 -23.15
CA LEU A 104 -2.42 -3.69 -22.84
C LEU A 104 -1.58 -4.64 -21.97
N LYS A 105 -2.18 -5.18 -20.90
CA LYS A 105 -1.48 -6.01 -19.91
C LYS A 105 -1.28 -7.46 -20.37
N VAL A 106 -2.16 -7.95 -21.24
CA VAL A 106 -2.19 -9.33 -21.76
C VAL A 106 -2.43 -9.26 -23.26
N MET A 107 -1.73 -10.12 -24.01
CA MET A 107 -1.88 -10.28 -25.45
C MET A 107 -1.98 -11.78 -25.76
N ASN A 108 -3.08 -12.19 -26.39
CA ASN A 108 -3.27 -13.52 -26.94
C ASN A 108 -3.84 -13.39 -28.37
N GLN A 109 -4.02 -14.51 -29.07
CA GLN A 109 -4.51 -14.49 -30.46
C GLN A 109 -5.91 -13.84 -30.56
N GLU A 110 -6.85 -14.21 -29.67
CA GLU A 110 -8.20 -13.63 -29.63
C GLU A 110 -8.19 -12.09 -29.49
N ILE A 111 -7.33 -11.54 -28.62
CA ILE A 111 -7.18 -10.09 -28.44
C ILE A 111 -6.57 -9.46 -29.70
N SER A 112 -5.59 -10.12 -30.33
CA SER A 112 -4.99 -9.65 -31.58
C SER A 112 -6.03 -9.55 -32.69
N ASP A 113 -6.85 -10.59 -32.85
CA ASP A 113 -7.94 -10.65 -33.83
C ASP A 113 -9.01 -9.60 -33.53
N ALA A 114 -9.40 -9.44 -32.26
CA ALA A 114 -10.33 -8.39 -31.84
C ALA A 114 -9.79 -6.96 -32.08
N ILE A 115 -8.47 -6.74 -31.93
CA ILE A 115 -7.83 -5.47 -32.29
C ILE A 115 -7.92 -5.24 -33.80
N ALA A 116 -7.65 -6.27 -34.61
CA ALA A 116 -7.73 -6.19 -36.07
C ALA A 116 -9.16 -5.87 -36.53
N MET A 117 -10.17 -6.58 -36.00
CA MET A 117 -11.58 -6.33 -36.27
C MET A 117 -12.01 -4.92 -35.87
N LYS A 118 -11.60 -4.46 -34.67
CA LYS A 118 -11.87 -3.09 -34.21
C LYS A 118 -11.26 -2.04 -35.13
N LYS A 119 -10.02 -2.25 -35.60
CA LYS A 119 -9.36 -1.34 -36.56
C LYS A 119 -10.13 -1.30 -37.88
N LYS A 120 -10.55 -2.45 -38.41
CA LYS A 120 -11.35 -2.54 -39.64
C LYS A 120 -12.68 -1.80 -39.49
N ALA A 121 -13.45 -2.08 -38.44
CA ALA A 121 -14.73 -1.41 -38.17
C ALA A 121 -14.56 0.11 -37.97
N PHE A 122 -13.51 0.55 -37.27
CA PHE A 122 -13.19 1.97 -37.12
C PHE A 122 -12.89 2.65 -38.46
N TYR A 123 -12.15 1.99 -39.35
CA TYR A 123 -11.84 2.52 -40.68
C TYR A 123 -13.09 2.63 -41.55
N GLN A 124 -13.96 1.61 -41.54
CA GLN A 124 -15.25 1.64 -42.23
C GLN A 124 -16.14 2.79 -41.74
N TRP A 125 -16.27 2.96 -40.42
CA TRP A 125 -16.98 4.09 -39.83
C TRP A 125 -16.36 5.45 -40.23
N LYS A 126 -15.03 5.52 -40.34
CA LYS A 126 -14.31 6.74 -40.77
C LYS A 126 -14.59 7.11 -42.21
N ILE A 127 -14.65 6.15 -43.13
CA ILE A 127 -14.98 6.38 -44.56
C ILE A 127 -16.44 6.81 -44.69
N ASN A 128 -17.33 6.20 -43.91
CA ASN A 128 -18.77 6.49 -43.91
C ASN A 128 -19.11 7.74 -43.07
N ARG A 129 -18.34 8.82 -43.26
CA ARG A 129 -18.54 10.16 -42.68
C ARG A 129 -18.65 10.24 -41.16
N ARG A 130 -18.28 9.18 -40.43
CA ARG A 130 -18.31 9.14 -38.96
C ARG A 130 -19.68 9.43 -38.36
N SER A 131 -20.76 8.96 -38.99
CA SER A 131 -22.11 9.14 -38.43
C SER A 131 -22.20 8.60 -37.00
N GLU A 132 -22.81 9.36 -36.10
CA GLU A 132 -23.07 8.96 -34.71
C GLU A 132 -24.52 8.48 -34.49
N ASP A 133 -25.31 8.39 -35.57
CA ASP A 133 -26.67 7.87 -35.52
C ASP A 133 -26.67 6.44 -34.96
N PRO A 134 -27.41 6.17 -33.87
CA PRO A 134 -27.56 4.84 -33.30
C PRO A 134 -28.05 3.76 -34.28
N ARG A 135 -28.73 4.15 -35.37
CA ARG A 135 -29.21 3.23 -36.42
C ARG A 135 -28.17 2.95 -37.51
N ASN A 136 -27.06 3.68 -37.53
CA ASN A 136 -26.01 3.49 -38.53
C ASN A 136 -25.23 2.19 -38.28
N GLU A 137 -25.23 1.28 -39.26
CA GLU A 137 -24.60 -0.04 -39.16
C GLU A 137 -23.10 0.03 -38.80
N PHE A 138 -22.34 0.94 -39.42
CA PHE A 138 -20.90 1.09 -39.14
C PHE A 138 -20.62 1.61 -37.73
N TYR A 139 -21.51 2.45 -37.19
CA TYR A 139 -21.41 2.92 -35.82
C TYR A 139 -21.72 1.81 -34.80
N ILE A 140 -22.75 0.98 -35.08
CA ILE A 140 -23.08 -0.21 -34.28
C ILE A 140 -21.90 -1.20 -34.29
N GLN A 141 -21.39 -1.56 -35.47
CA GLN A 141 -20.27 -2.50 -35.61
C GLN A 141 -19.00 -2.00 -34.90
N LYS A 142 -18.72 -0.69 -34.93
CA LYS A 142 -17.62 -0.09 -34.17
C LYS A 142 -17.81 -0.23 -32.65
N LYS A 143 -19.03 -0.06 -32.15
CA LYS A 143 -19.35 -0.24 -30.72
C LYS A 143 -19.19 -1.71 -30.31
N GLU A 144 -19.75 -2.64 -31.09
CA GLU A 144 -19.67 -4.08 -30.86
C GLU A 144 -18.23 -4.58 -30.83
N THR A 145 -17.43 -4.26 -31.86
CA THR A 145 -16.01 -4.65 -31.90
C THR A 145 -15.19 -4.05 -30.75
N THR A 146 -15.55 -2.84 -30.29
CA THR A 146 -14.94 -2.24 -29.09
C THR A 146 -15.34 -2.98 -27.82
N TYR A 147 -16.61 -3.40 -27.70
CA TYR A 147 -17.10 -4.20 -26.59
C TYR A 147 -16.43 -5.59 -26.57
N ASN A 148 -16.38 -6.28 -27.72
CA ASN A 148 -15.74 -7.58 -27.86
C ASN A 148 -14.26 -7.54 -27.48
N LEU A 149 -13.52 -6.52 -27.92
CA LEU A 149 -12.12 -6.34 -27.50
C LEU A 149 -12.01 -6.23 -25.97
N ARG A 150 -12.88 -5.44 -25.32
CA ARG A 150 -12.88 -5.34 -23.85
C ARG A 150 -13.23 -6.67 -23.20
N LYS A 151 -14.19 -7.42 -23.74
CA LYS A 151 -14.58 -8.76 -23.28
C LYS A 151 -13.39 -9.74 -23.31
N HIS A 152 -12.69 -9.85 -24.45
CA HIS A 152 -11.50 -10.71 -24.56
C HIS A 152 -10.38 -10.26 -23.62
N CYS A 153 -10.14 -8.95 -23.47
CA CYS A 153 -9.17 -8.46 -22.48
C CYS A 153 -9.54 -8.85 -21.05
N ARG A 154 -10.81 -8.78 -20.65
CA ARG A 154 -11.28 -9.19 -19.32
C ARG A 154 -11.09 -10.70 -19.12
N LYS A 155 -11.50 -11.53 -20.09
CA LYS A 155 -11.32 -12.99 -20.08
C LYS A 155 -9.85 -13.35 -19.92
N ALA A 156 -8.97 -12.77 -20.73
CA ALA A 156 -7.53 -13.05 -20.68
C ALA A 156 -6.87 -12.61 -19.36
N VAL A 157 -7.32 -11.48 -18.78
CA VAL A 157 -6.86 -11.04 -17.45
C VAL A 157 -7.33 -12.01 -16.36
N ALA A 158 -8.56 -12.51 -16.43
CA ALA A 158 -9.08 -13.50 -15.50
C ALA A 158 -8.31 -14.83 -15.59
N MET A 159 -8.09 -15.35 -16.80
CA MET A 159 -7.29 -16.57 -17.02
C MET A 159 -5.86 -16.40 -16.48
N ASN A 160 -5.18 -15.29 -16.79
CA ASN A 160 -3.83 -15.05 -16.28
C ASN A 160 -3.79 -14.96 -14.74
N ARG A 161 -4.86 -14.52 -14.06
CA ARG A 161 -4.94 -14.56 -12.60
C ARG A 161 -5.01 -16.00 -12.07
N ILE A 162 -5.79 -16.86 -12.71
CA ILE A 162 -5.87 -18.29 -12.37
C ILE A 162 -4.49 -18.94 -12.55
N ASP A 163 -3.85 -18.74 -13.71
CA ASP A 163 -2.51 -19.27 -13.99
C ASP A 163 -1.46 -18.76 -12.99
N GLU A 164 -1.54 -17.47 -12.60
CA GLU A 164 -0.65 -16.90 -11.61
C GLU A 164 -0.84 -17.51 -10.22
N ARG A 165 -2.07 -17.86 -9.82
CA ARG A 165 -2.36 -18.58 -8.57
C ARG A 165 -1.75 -19.98 -8.57
N GLU A 166 -1.97 -20.75 -9.64
CA GLU A 166 -1.37 -22.08 -9.76
C GLU A 166 0.16 -22.04 -9.67
N LYS A 167 0.77 -21.03 -10.30
CA LYS A 167 2.23 -20.83 -10.23
C LYS A 167 2.69 -20.51 -8.81
N ILE A 168 1.90 -19.78 -8.04
CA ILE A 168 2.21 -19.46 -6.65
C ILE A 168 2.15 -20.73 -5.79
N MET A 169 1.09 -21.53 -5.91
CA MET A 169 0.96 -22.81 -5.20
C MET A 169 2.12 -23.76 -5.52
N LYS A 170 2.43 -23.95 -6.82
CA LYS A 170 3.55 -24.80 -7.25
C LYS A 170 4.91 -24.26 -6.78
N ALA A 171 5.07 -22.93 -6.71
CA ALA A 171 6.32 -22.30 -6.28
C ALA A 171 6.54 -22.42 -4.77
N ASN A 172 5.48 -22.43 -3.94
CA ASN A 172 5.62 -22.59 -2.49
C ASN A 172 6.34 -23.91 -2.15
N ILE A 173 5.98 -24.99 -2.86
CA ILE A 173 6.58 -26.32 -2.67
C ILE A 173 8.02 -26.37 -3.20
N LYS A 174 8.29 -25.79 -4.38
CA LYS A 174 9.56 -25.99 -5.10
C LYS A 174 10.65 -24.96 -4.78
N SER A 175 10.28 -23.69 -4.55
CA SER A 175 11.24 -22.60 -4.44
C SER A 175 10.67 -21.37 -3.71
N LYS A 176 11.12 -21.17 -2.47
CA LYS A 176 10.76 -20.01 -1.63
C LYS A 176 11.05 -18.67 -2.33
N ASN A 177 12.17 -18.55 -3.05
CA ASN A 177 12.53 -17.31 -3.75
C ASN A 177 11.55 -16.99 -4.90
N LEU A 178 11.18 -17.99 -5.69
CA LEU A 178 10.20 -17.82 -6.75
C LEU A 178 8.82 -17.45 -6.18
N PHE A 179 8.43 -18.14 -5.11
CA PHE A 179 7.19 -17.89 -4.39
C PHE A 179 7.07 -16.42 -3.95
N TYR A 180 8.03 -15.93 -3.17
CA TYR A 180 8.01 -14.54 -2.69
C TYR A 180 8.06 -13.51 -3.82
N ARG A 181 8.79 -13.81 -4.91
CA ARG A 181 8.81 -12.96 -6.10
C ARG A 181 7.43 -12.85 -6.76
N LEU A 182 6.69 -13.96 -6.84
CA LEU A 182 5.33 -13.98 -7.40
C LEU A 182 4.33 -13.24 -6.49
N ILE A 183 4.40 -13.43 -5.17
CA ILE A 183 3.59 -12.67 -4.20
C ILE A 183 3.81 -11.16 -4.36
N LYS A 184 5.08 -10.72 -4.41
CA LYS A 184 5.44 -9.30 -4.55
C LYS A 184 4.92 -8.69 -5.86
N LYS A 185 4.86 -9.48 -6.93
CA LYS A 185 4.31 -9.06 -8.23
C LYS A 185 2.80 -8.76 -8.14
N GLN A 186 2.05 -9.52 -7.34
CA GLN A 186 0.59 -9.34 -7.17
C GLN A 186 0.23 -8.17 -6.26
N ARG A 187 1.00 -7.93 -5.20
CA ARG A 187 0.74 -6.89 -4.20
C ARG A 187 0.60 -5.46 -4.75
N GLY A 188 1.23 -5.14 -5.88
CA GLY A 188 1.36 -3.77 -6.37
C GLY A 188 0.10 -3.11 -6.97
N ARG A 189 -1.11 -3.69 -6.84
CA ARG A 189 -2.31 -3.23 -7.58
C ARG A 189 -3.65 -3.42 -6.86
N LEU A 190 -3.74 -3.10 -5.57
CA LEU A 190 -5.05 -2.96 -4.94
C LEU A 190 -5.72 -1.65 -5.37
N SER A 191 -6.60 -1.72 -6.36
CA SER A 191 -7.58 -0.66 -6.64
C SER A 191 -9.02 -1.09 -6.32
N ASN A 192 -9.20 -2.33 -5.85
CA ASN A 192 -10.53 -2.90 -5.70
C ASN A 192 -10.85 -2.97 -4.21
N HIS A 193 -11.91 -2.26 -3.82
CA HIS A 193 -12.60 -2.55 -2.58
C HIS A 193 -13.13 -3.98 -2.66
N ILE A 194 -13.17 -4.67 -1.53
CA ILE A 194 -13.82 -5.96 -1.42
C ILE A 194 -15.18 -5.65 -0.85
N ASP A 195 -16.19 -5.80 -1.68
CA ASP A 195 -17.57 -5.54 -1.30
C ASP A 195 -18.18 -6.77 -0.61
N GLU A 196 -17.65 -7.98 -0.89
CA GLU A 196 -18.15 -9.26 -0.36
C GLU A 196 -17.00 -10.24 -0.08
N LEU A 197 -17.09 -10.97 1.04
CA LEU A 197 -16.19 -12.06 1.46
C LEU A 197 -17.02 -13.33 1.71
N SER A 198 -16.68 -14.44 1.05
CA SER A 198 -17.22 -15.75 1.40
C SER A 198 -16.22 -16.57 2.23
N VAL A 199 -16.70 -17.13 3.34
CA VAL A 199 -15.95 -18.03 4.23
C VAL A 199 -16.83 -19.25 4.50
N GLY A 200 -16.44 -20.42 3.96
CA GLY A 200 -17.32 -21.59 3.93
C GLY A 200 -18.63 -21.27 3.23
N ASP A 201 -19.76 -21.60 3.87
CA ASP A 201 -21.11 -21.35 3.35
C ASP A 201 -21.66 -19.95 3.72
N THR A 202 -20.86 -19.11 4.39
CA THR A 202 -21.28 -17.78 4.84
C THR A 202 -20.68 -16.65 3.98
N VAL A 203 -21.52 -15.70 3.58
CA VAL A 203 -21.14 -14.50 2.81
C VAL A 203 -21.27 -13.26 3.68
N TYR A 204 -20.23 -12.44 3.73
CA TYR A 204 -20.12 -11.21 4.50
C TYR A 204 -19.98 -10.01 3.55
N SER A 205 -20.91 -9.07 3.57
CA SER A 205 -21.03 -7.98 2.57
C SER A 205 -20.88 -6.55 3.10
N THR A 206 -20.69 -6.37 4.41
CA THR A 206 -20.40 -5.07 5.03
C THR A 206 -18.98 -5.05 5.57
N GLU A 207 -18.35 -3.88 5.69
CA GLU A 207 -16.95 -3.77 6.17
C GLU A 207 -16.77 -4.46 7.54
N ASP A 208 -17.67 -4.22 8.48
CA ASP A 208 -17.64 -4.85 9.80
C ASP A 208 -17.86 -6.37 9.73
N ASN A 209 -18.80 -6.83 8.90
CA ASN A 209 -19.06 -8.25 8.73
C ASN A 209 -17.89 -8.95 8.02
N ILE A 210 -17.24 -8.31 7.05
CA ILE A 210 -16.05 -8.83 6.38
C ILE A 210 -14.94 -9.07 7.41
N LEU A 211 -14.76 -8.15 8.39
CA LEU A 211 -13.81 -8.35 9.48
C LEU A 211 -14.19 -9.55 10.36
N ILE A 212 -15.48 -9.74 10.66
CA ILE A 212 -15.97 -10.92 11.40
C ILE A 212 -15.72 -12.21 10.60
N GLY A 213 -15.99 -12.22 9.30
CA GLY A 213 -15.73 -13.36 8.42
C GLY A 213 -14.24 -13.72 8.40
N TRP A 214 -13.35 -12.73 8.34
CA TRP A 214 -11.91 -12.97 8.46
C TRP A 214 -11.51 -13.55 9.80
N LYS A 215 -12.03 -12.98 10.88
CA LYS A 215 -11.80 -13.51 12.23
C LYS A 215 -12.21 -14.97 12.28
N HIS A 216 -13.41 -15.31 11.80
CA HIS A 216 -13.90 -16.69 11.77
C HIS A 216 -13.03 -17.61 10.89
N HIS A 217 -12.62 -17.16 9.70
CA HIS A 217 -11.75 -17.94 8.81
C HIS A 217 -10.41 -18.28 9.48
N PHE A 218 -9.71 -17.28 10.02
CA PHE A 218 -8.41 -17.52 10.66
C PHE A 218 -8.55 -18.25 11.98
N GLU A 219 -9.58 -17.94 12.78
CA GLU A 219 -9.91 -18.75 13.95
C GLU A 219 -10.15 -20.21 13.59
N ASN A 220 -10.72 -20.52 12.43
CA ASN A 220 -10.94 -21.92 12.04
C ASN A 220 -9.66 -22.58 11.50
N LEU A 221 -8.74 -21.81 10.94
CA LEU A 221 -7.40 -22.29 10.58
C LEU A 221 -6.53 -22.54 11.83
N THR A 222 -6.76 -21.80 12.92
CA THR A 222 -6.01 -21.89 14.18
C THR A 222 -6.69 -22.78 15.22
N LYS A 223 -8.03 -22.87 15.22
CA LYS A 223 -8.80 -23.83 16.04
C LYS A 223 -8.37 -25.22 15.62
N ASN A 224 -7.41 -25.72 16.38
CA ASN A 224 -6.93 -27.07 16.37
C ASN A 224 -8.12 -28.00 16.11
N SER A 225 -8.21 -28.57 14.91
CA SER A 225 -8.78 -29.89 14.78
C SER A 225 -7.87 -30.79 15.62
N ILE A 226 -8.16 -30.84 16.93
CA ILE A 226 -7.71 -31.80 17.94
C ILE A 226 -6.57 -32.66 17.41
N HIS A 227 -5.37 -32.09 17.30
CA HIS A 227 -4.20 -32.90 16.97
C HIS A 227 -3.85 -33.61 18.29
N GLU A 228 -3.88 -34.94 18.30
CA GLU A 228 -3.47 -35.81 19.41
C GLU A 228 -2.05 -35.54 19.94
N HIS A 229 -1.31 -34.61 19.34
CA HIS A 229 0.10 -34.32 19.60
C HIS A 229 0.37 -32.85 19.98
N PHE A 230 -0.60 -32.15 20.56
CA PHE A 230 -0.35 -30.80 21.09
C PHE A 230 0.76 -30.83 22.16
N ASP A 231 1.90 -30.21 21.87
CA ASP A 231 3.07 -30.17 22.76
C ASP A 231 3.01 -28.96 23.70
N CYS A 232 2.37 -29.16 24.85
CA CYS A 232 2.29 -28.15 25.91
C CYS A 232 3.67 -27.67 26.39
N LYS A 233 4.72 -28.51 26.31
CA LYS A 233 6.08 -28.11 26.72
C LYS A 233 6.69 -27.12 25.74
N TYR A 234 6.42 -27.28 24.44
CA TYR A 234 6.88 -26.35 23.43
C TYR A 234 6.22 -24.97 23.57
N GLN A 235 4.92 -24.93 23.88
CA GLN A 235 4.23 -23.66 24.19
C GLN A 235 4.88 -22.94 25.37
N GLN A 236 5.08 -23.63 26.50
CA GLN A 236 5.70 -23.06 27.69
C GLN A 236 7.12 -22.54 27.40
N LYS A 237 7.87 -23.25 26.55
CA LYS A 237 9.20 -22.81 26.11
C LYS A 237 9.13 -21.50 25.32
N ILE A 238 8.18 -21.36 24.38
CA ILE A 238 7.99 -20.11 23.62
C ILE A 238 7.59 -18.97 24.55
N GLU A 239 6.69 -19.22 25.50
CA GLU A 239 6.27 -18.20 26.48
C GLU A 239 7.45 -17.73 27.34
N GLN A 240 8.33 -18.64 27.75
CA GLN A 240 9.53 -18.28 28.51
C GLN A 240 10.55 -17.51 27.64
N GLU A 241 10.83 -17.96 26.42
CA GLU A 241 11.71 -17.24 25.49
C GLU A 241 11.19 -15.82 25.22
N TYR A 242 9.88 -15.65 25.14
CA TYR A 242 9.24 -14.35 25.00
C TYR A 242 9.48 -13.45 26.22
N ILE A 243 9.35 -13.98 27.45
CA ILE A 243 9.63 -13.25 28.69
C ILE A 243 11.11 -12.84 28.76
N ASP A 244 12.03 -13.73 28.41
CA ASP A 244 13.47 -13.46 28.46
C ASP A 244 13.87 -12.34 27.48
N ILE A 245 13.31 -12.36 26.26
CA ILE A 245 13.51 -11.28 25.27
C ILE A 245 12.99 -9.95 25.82
N ILE A 246 11.80 -9.95 26.43
CA ILE A 246 11.23 -8.77 27.07
C ILE A 246 12.21 -8.19 28.10
N ASP A 247 12.78 -9.02 28.98
CA ASP A 247 13.65 -8.52 30.05
C ASP A 247 15.00 -8.01 29.55
N ILE A 248 15.58 -8.65 28.52
CA ILE A 248 16.77 -8.13 27.82
C ILE A 248 16.47 -6.75 27.21
N CYS A 249 15.34 -6.59 26.54
CA CYS A 249 14.93 -5.31 25.97
C CYS A 249 14.73 -4.22 27.04
N ARG A 250 14.21 -4.56 28.24
CA ARG A 250 14.10 -3.61 29.37
C ARG A 250 15.47 -3.12 29.84
N ALA A 251 16.41 -4.05 30.00
CA ALA A 251 17.73 -3.74 30.54
C ALA A 251 18.58 -2.87 29.59
N MET A 252 18.36 -3.00 28.27
CA MET A 252 19.19 -2.33 27.26
C MET A 252 18.68 -0.94 26.84
N PHE A 253 17.44 -0.56 27.16
CA PHE A 253 16.84 0.67 26.64
C PHE A 253 17.14 1.92 27.50
N GLN A 254 18.31 2.52 27.28
CA GLN A 254 18.53 3.94 27.55
C GLN A 254 18.45 4.71 26.23
N HIS A 255 17.56 5.71 26.16
CA HIS A 255 17.45 6.56 24.99
C HIS A 255 18.70 7.43 24.87
N GLN A 256 19.56 7.12 23.90
CA GLN A 256 20.65 8.00 23.51
C GLN A 256 20.12 8.99 22.47
N SER A 257 20.36 10.28 22.70
CA SER A 257 20.01 11.33 21.74
C SER A 257 20.84 11.16 20.47
N ILE A 258 20.21 11.36 19.31
CA ILE A 258 20.87 11.22 18.02
C ILE A 258 21.83 12.40 17.84
N THR A 259 23.07 12.12 17.46
CA THR A 259 24.08 13.13 17.20
C THR A 259 23.99 13.65 15.76
N LYS A 260 24.50 14.86 15.53
CA LYS A 260 24.56 15.44 14.18
C LYS A 260 25.41 14.60 13.22
N ASN A 261 26.53 14.06 13.73
CA ASN A 261 27.44 13.23 12.95
C ASN A 261 26.77 11.94 12.46
N GLU A 262 25.98 11.29 13.32
CA GLU A 262 25.21 10.11 12.92
C GLU A 262 24.22 10.41 11.78
N ILE A 263 23.55 11.56 11.82
CA ILE A 263 22.66 11.99 10.74
C ILE A 263 23.45 12.23 9.46
N GLU A 264 24.58 12.92 9.53
CA GLU A 264 25.44 13.17 8.36
C GLU A 264 25.98 11.88 7.74
N GLU A 265 26.42 10.93 8.56
CA GLU A 265 26.87 9.61 8.12
C GLU A 265 25.72 8.82 7.48
N ALA A 266 24.56 8.80 8.13
CA ALA A 266 23.37 8.15 7.58
C ALA A 266 22.99 8.74 6.21
N LEU A 267 23.01 10.07 6.06
CA LEU A 267 22.71 10.75 4.79
C LEU A 267 23.72 10.39 3.69
N LYS A 268 25.01 10.23 4.02
CA LYS A 268 26.05 9.77 3.07
C LYS A 268 25.82 8.33 2.61
N LEU A 269 25.27 7.49 3.47
CA LEU A 269 24.97 6.09 3.16
C LEU A 269 23.67 5.91 2.35
N LEU A 270 22.83 6.95 2.23
CA LEU A 270 21.59 6.85 1.46
C LEU A 270 21.87 6.67 -0.03
N ASN A 271 21.17 5.71 -0.64
CA ASN A 271 21.26 5.48 -2.06
C ASN A 271 20.65 6.64 -2.86
N LEU A 272 21.43 7.20 -3.78
CA LEU A 272 20.98 8.26 -4.70
C LEU A 272 20.06 7.71 -5.80
N ASN A 273 19.35 8.61 -6.47
CA ASN A 273 18.46 8.34 -7.60
C ASN A 273 17.32 7.36 -7.30
N LYS A 274 16.97 7.14 -6.03
CA LYS A 274 15.78 6.36 -5.67
C LYS A 274 14.51 7.15 -5.98
N SER A 275 13.37 6.46 -5.94
CA SER A 275 12.08 7.13 -6.06
C SER A 275 11.83 7.99 -4.83
N ALA A 276 11.17 9.12 -5.03
CA ALA A 276 10.70 9.94 -3.93
C ALA A 276 9.65 9.18 -3.09
N ASP A 277 9.54 9.56 -1.82
CA ASP A 277 8.58 9.01 -0.88
C ASP A 277 7.14 9.52 -1.11
N LEU A 278 6.25 9.29 -0.14
CA LEU A 278 4.85 9.70 -0.20
C LEU A 278 4.66 11.23 -0.16
N PHE A 279 5.64 11.98 0.33
CA PHE A 279 5.66 13.45 0.36
C PHE A 279 6.39 14.06 -0.84
N GLY A 280 6.92 13.22 -1.73
CA GLY A 280 7.70 13.67 -2.88
C GLY A 280 9.15 14.02 -2.53
N ILE A 281 9.65 13.58 -1.38
CA ILE A 281 11.02 13.79 -0.93
C ILE A 281 11.91 12.64 -1.42
N SER A 282 13.00 12.96 -2.11
CA SER A 282 14.04 12.00 -2.48
C SER A 282 15.28 12.16 -1.60
N THR A 283 16.20 11.19 -1.67
CA THR A 283 17.48 11.25 -0.93
C THR A 283 18.22 12.57 -1.15
N GLU A 284 18.21 13.07 -2.38
CA GLU A 284 18.89 14.30 -2.76
C GLU A 284 18.29 15.56 -2.11
N ASN A 285 16.99 15.56 -1.77
CA ASN A 285 16.39 16.65 -1.01
C ASN A 285 17.08 16.83 0.34
N LEU A 286 17.41 15.71 0.99
CA LEU A 286 18.07 15.69 2.29
C LEU A 286 19.56 16.01 2.15
N LEU A 287 20.22 15.41 1.15
CA LEU A 287 21.66 15.59 0.93
C LEU A 287 22.03 17.04 0.57
N TYR A 288 21.19 17.72 -0.22
CA TYR A 288 21.47 19.08 -0.69
C TYR A 288 20.77 20.17 0.13
N GLY A 289 20.10 19.82 1.24
CA GLY A 289 19.33 20.75 2.06
C GLY A 289 20.18 21.66 2.96
N GLY A 290 21.49 21.43 3.06
CA GLY A 290 22.41 22.24 3.86
C GLY A 290 22.43 21.88 5.36
N GLN A 291 23.25 22.60 6.13
CA GLN A 291 23.51 22.27 7.53
C GLN A 291 22.32 22.61 8.44
N SER A 292 21.57 23.67 8.09
CA SER A 292 20.34 24.03 8.81
C SER A 292 19.32 22.89 8.80
N LEU A 293 19.21 22.15 7.69
CA LEU A 293 18.33 20.99 7.63
C LEU A 293 18.77 19.87 8.58
N ILE A 294 20.07 19.59 8.68
CA ILE A 294 20.60 18.56 9.60
C ILE A 294 20.27 18.91 11.05
N TYR A 295 20.35 20.20 11.41
CA TYR A 295 19.96 20.67 12.74
C TYR A 295 18.49 20.38 13.04
N HIS A 296 17.59 20.78 12.13
CA HIS A 296 16.15 20.57 12.29
C HIS A 296 15.76 19.08 12.24
N LEU A 297 16.45 18.28 11.41
CA LEU A 297 16.28 16.83 11.39
C LEU A 297 16.65 16.20 12.72
N LYS A 298 17.75 16.63 13.35
CA LYS A 298 18.13 16.15 14.69
C LYS A 298 17.02 16.43 15.69
N GLU A 299 16.56 17.68 15.79
CA GLU A 299 15.50 18.04 16.74
C GLU A 299 14.22 17.26 16.48
N LEU A 300 13.82 17.12 15.20
CA LEU A 300 12.66 16.34 14.82
C LEU A 300 12.84 14.85 15.10
N LEU A 301 14.02 14.25 14.93
CA LEU A 301 14.28 12.84 15.15
C LEU A 301 14.46 12.50 16.65
N ASP A 302 15.05 13.40 17.44
CA ASP A 302 15.11 13.27 18.89
C ASP A 302 13.68 13.31 19.50
N ARG A 303 12.76 14.03 18.86
CA ARG A 303 11.35 14.13 19.28
C ARG A 303 10.42 13.13 18.61
N LYS A 304 10.70 12.73 17.36
CA LYS A 304 10.01 11.62 16.69
C LYS A 304 10.55 10.31 17.25
N GLN A 305 9.80 9.81 18.23
CA GLN A 305 9.32 8.42 18.24
C GLN A 305 10.07 7.46 17.29
N HIS A 306 10.93 6.64 17.90
CA HIS A 306 11.78 5.66 17.27
C HIS A 306 11.02 4.81 16.24
N ILE A 307 11.69 4.52 15.12
CA ILE A 307 11.23 3.79 13.94
C ILE A 307 10.12 2.77 14.27
N GLY A 308 8.87 3.09 13.89
CA GLY A 308 7.74 2.15 13.98
C GLY A 308 6.84 2.28 15.18
N MET A 309 7.14 3.17 16.13
CA MET A 309 6.44 3.22 17.41
C MET A 309 5.92 4.59 17.77
N CYS A 310 4.63 4.68 18.06
CA CYS A 310 4.04 5.82 18.73
C CYS A 310 4.03 5.65 20.26
N ARG A 311 4.96 6.31 20.96
CA ARG A 311 4.94 6.53 22.41
C ARG A 311 4.05 7.74 22.76
N THR A 312 2.79 7.51 23.10
CA THR A 312 1.94 8.58 23.62
C THR A 312 2.41 9.00 25.03
N ASP A 313 2.05 10.22 25.47
CA ASP A 313 2.51 10.78 26.77
C ASP A 313 2.04 9.93 27.98
N ASP A 314 1.07 9.05 27.76
CA ASP A 314 0.57 8.06 28.72
C ASP A 314 1.38 6.74 28.73
N ASP A 315 2.51 6.68 28.00
CA ASP A 315 3.33 5.49 27.80
C ASP A 315 2.55 4.28 27.23
N SER A 316 1.36 4.52 26.64
CA SER A 316 0.50 3.45 26.12
C SER A 316 0.91 3.05 24.71
N CYS A 317 1.12 1.74 24.49
CA CYS A 317 1.41 1.20 23.16
C CYS A 317 0.19 1.18 22.24
N LYS A 318 -0.97 1.64 22.72
CA LYS A 318 -2.25 1.43 22.07
C LYS A 318 -2.27 2.03 20.66
N ALA A 319 -1.77 3.25 20.51
CA ALA A 319 -1.67 3.90 19.20
C ALA A 319 -0.78 3.12 18.22
N THR A 320 0.32 2.54 18.70
CA THR A 320 1.21 1.70 17.88
C THR A 320 0.53 0.41 17.47
N ILE A 321 -0.11 -0.27 18.43
CA ILE A 321 -0.84 -1.52 18.19
C ILE A 321 -1.96 -1.29 17.16
N ASP A 322 -2.75 -0.23 17.32
CA ASP A 322 -3.83 0.12 16.39
C ASP A 322 -3.30 0.44 14.99
N GLU A 323 -2.16 1.14 14.89
CA GLU A 323 -1.53 1.43 13.60
C GLU A 323 -0.97 0.16 12.94
N ASN A 324 -0.34 -0.72 13.69
CA ASN A 324 0.18 -2.00 13.21
C ASN A 324 -0.95 -2.92 12.77
N LEU A 325 -2.04 -3.02 13.53
CA LEU A 325 -3.26 -3.72 13.15
C LEU A 325 -3.82 -3.17 11.84
N LYS A 326 -3.86 -1.84 11.69
CA LYS A 326 -4.30 -1.20 10.44
C LYS A 326 -3.38 -1.52 9.27
N LYS A 327 -2.06 -1.52 9.47
CA LYS A 327 -1.06 -1.91 8.44
C LYS A 327 -1.18 -3.38 8.07
N ALA A 328 -1.32 -4.26 9.07
CA ALA A 328 -1.50 -5.69 8.90
C ALA A 328 -2.77 -6.00 8.12
N ARG A 329 -3.91 -5.37 8.48
CA ARG A 329 -5.17 -5.47 7.72
C ARG A 329 -5.02 -5.02 6.27
N ARG A 330 -4.42 -3.86 6.02
CA ARG A 330 -4.14 -3.39 4.64
C ARG A 330 -3.28 -4.39 3.87
N THR A 331 -2.32 -5.00 4.55
CA THR A 331 -1.42 -5.99 3.96
C THR A 331 -2.16 -7.29 3.66
N LEU A 332 -3.05 -7.72 4.55
CA LEU A 332 -3.95 -8.85 4.35
C LEU A 332 -4.83 -8.62 3.12
N TYR A 333 -5.50 -7.47 3.03
CA TYR A 333 -6.26 -7.07 1.84
C TYR A 333 -5.40 -7.11 0.57
N SER A 334 -4.13 -6.72 0.64
CA SER A 334 -3.21 -6.77 -0.51
C SER A 334 -2.88 -8.16 -1.01
N LEU A 335 -3.00 -9.14 -0.12
CA LEU A 335 -2.71 -10.54 -0.39
C LEU A 335 -3.95 -11.30 -0.87
N MET A 336 -5.14 -10.72 -0.81
CA MET A 336 -6.36 -11.40 -1.26
C MET A 336 -6.35 -11.66 -2.77
N GLY A 337 -5.77 -10.76 -3.58
CA GLY A 337 -5.58 -11.02 -5.01
C GLY A 337 -4.76 -12.28 -5.31
N VAL A 338 -3.98 -12.76 -4.34
CA VAL A 338 -3.13 -13.96 -4.41
C VAL A 338 -3.92 -15.24 -4.12
N GLY A 339 -5.16 -15.16 -3.66
CA GLY A 339 -5.97 -16.32 -3.26
C GLY A 339 -5.98 -16.56 -1.75
N LEU A 340 -5.60 -15.56 -0.94
CA LEU A 340 -5.69 -15.64 0.52
C LEU A 340 -7.13 -15.53 1.05
N TYR A 341 -8.15 -15.87 0.24
CA TYR A 341 -9.58 -15.82 0.55
C TYR A 341 -10.32 -17.05 -0.03
N GLY A 342 -11.22 -17.61 0.78
CA GLY A 342 -12.38 -18.42 0.42
C GLY A 342 -12.37 -19.21 -0.90
N GLU A 343 -13.33 -18.91 -1.75
CA GLU A 343 -13.71 -19.71 -2.94
C GLU A 343 -12.63 -19.93 -4.02
N ASN A 344 -11.44 -19.33 -3.89
CA ASN A 344 -10.34 -19.51 -4.84
C ASN A 344 -9.00 -19.79 -4.13
N GLU A 345 -9.10 -20.49 -3.01
CA GLU A 345 -8.10 -20.61 -1.95
C GLU A 345 -6.72 -21.10 -2.39
N LEU A 346 -5.70 -20.47 -1.81
CA LEU A 346 -4.42 -21.11 -1.57
C LEU A 346 -4.63 -22.21 -0.53
N ASP A 347 -3.89 -23.31 -0.65
CA ASP A 347 -3.93 -24.38 0.34
C ASP A 347 -3.59 -23.85 1.75
N PRO A 348 -4.13 -24.45 2.83
CA PRO A 348 -3.95 -23.94 4.20
C PRO A 348 -2.48 -23.72 4.59
N GLN A 349 -1.58 -24.60 4.14
CA GLN A 349 -0.15 -24.50 4.42
C GLN A 349 0.47 -23.27 3.76
N THR A 350 0.13 -23.00 2.49
CA THR A 350 0.56 -21.78 1.80
C THR A 350 -0.05 -20.53 2.44
N SER A 351 -1.32 -20.56 2.84
CA SER A 351 -1.99 -19.44 3.52
C SER A 351 -1.32 -19.10 4.86
N MET A 352 -1.01 -20.11 5.68
CA MET A 352 -0.26 -19.94 6.93
C MET A 352 1.15 -19.40 6.69
N SER A 353 1.85 -19.89 5.67
CA SER A 353 3.17 -19.36 5.33
C SER A 353 3.12 -17.87 4.94
N ILE A 354 2.08 -17.44 4.22
CA ILE A 354 1.91 -16.03 3.86
C ILE A 354 1.60 -15.19 5.11
N MET A 355 0.74 -15.69 6.00
CA MET A 355 0.39 -15.01 7.25
C MET A 355 1.62 -14.81 8.14
N ASN A 356 2.39 -15.88 8.37
CA ASN A 356 3.59 -15.85 9.20
C ASN A 356 4.70 -14.98 8.60
N THR A 357 4.85 -14.95 7.27
CA THR A 357 5.92 -14.16 6.65
C THR A 357 5.58 -12.67 6.53
N TYR A 358 4.30 -12.31 6.40
CA TYR A 358 3.93 -10.96 6.01
C TYR A 358 2.99 -10.22 6.94
N ILE A 359 2.11 -10.92 7.64
CA ILE A 359 1.08 -10.29 8.48
C ILE A 359 1.61 -10.19 9.90
N ILE A 360 2.05 -11.32 10.46
CA ILE A 360 2.57 -11.38 11.84
C ILE A 360 3.72 -10.40 12.06
N PRO A 361 4.74 -10.31 11.19
CA PRO A 361 5.84 -9.36 11.41
C PRO A 361 5.36 -7.90 11.40
N ILE A 362 4.30 -7.55 10.66
CA ILE A 362 3.75 -6.20 10.65
C ILE A 362 2.95 -5.91 11.92
N MET A 363 2.20 -6.90 12.42
CA MET A 363 1.47 -6.77 13.68
C MET A 363 2.43 -6.58 14.85
N LEU A 364 3.52 -7.34 14.85
CA LEU A 364 4.52 -7.34 15.92
C LEU A 364 5.56 -6.23 15.79
N TYR A 365 5.66 -5.56 14.64
CA TYR A 365 6.70 -4.56 14.38
C TYR A 365 6.78 -3.45 15.42
N GLY A 366 7.93 -3.28 16.07
CA GLY A 366 8.14 -2.31 17.14
C GLY A 366 7.61 -2.77 18.50
N LEU A 367 6.79 -3.82 18.61
CA LEU A 367 6.40 -4.38 19.91
C LEU A 367 7.56 -5.10 20.60
N GLU A 368 8.63 -5.42 19.86
CA GLU A 368 9.92 -5.85 20.42
C GLU A 368 10.67 -4.71 21.15
N ILE A 369 10.34 -3.45 20.87
CA ILE A 369 11.00 -2.26 21.44
C ILE A 369 10.24 -1.71 22.64
N VAL A 370 8.90 -1.77 22.61
CA VAL A 370 8.09 -1.42 23.79
C VAL A 370 7.29 -2.62 24.20
N ILE A 371 7.56 -3.04 25.43
CA ILE A 371 6.87 -4.14 26.07
C ILE A 371 5.51 -3.61 26.51
N PRO A 372 4.42 -4.01 25.86
CA PRO A 372 3.09 -3.56 26.26
C PRO A 372 2.83 -4.00 27.70
N ARG A 373 2.58 -3.03 28.59
CA ARG A 373 2.15 -3.30 29.97
C ARG A 373 0.62 -3.42 30.01
N GLY A 374 0.09 -4.38 30.77
CA GLY A 374 -1.35 -4.51 31.07
C GLY A 374 -2.22 -5.12 29.95
N ARG A 375 -3.54 -4.84 29.98
CA ARG A 375 -4.60 -5.43 29.13
C ARG A 375 -4.48 -5.12 27.62
N CYS A 376 -3.49 -4.34 27.19
CA CYS A 376 -3.28 -3.96 25.79
C CYS A 376 -2.92 -5.14 24.88
N LEU A 377 -2.34 -6.20 25.45
CA LEU A 377 -2.11 -7.47 24.74
C LEU A 377 -3.41 -8.29 24.58
N GLU A 378 -4.38 -8.16 25.49
CA GLU A 378 -5.68 -8.82 25.37
C GLU A 378 -6.45 -8.31 24.14
N THR A 379 -6.24 -7.04 23.75
CA THR A 379 -6.78 -6.49 22.48
C THR A 379 -6.13 -7.08 21.23
N LEU A 380 -4.90 -7.62 21.32
CA LEU A 380 -4.27 -8.30 20.20
C LEU A 380 -4.90 -9.68 19.94
N ASN A 381 -5.52 -10.30 20.95
CA ASN A 381 -6.21 -11.60 20.95
C ASN A 381 -5.90 -12.51 19.76
N ILE A 382 -4.60 -12.82 19.56
CA ILE A 382 -4.15 -13.78 18.57
C ILE A 382 -4.18 -15.12 19.28
N GLN A 383 -5.35 -15.75 19.35
CA GLN A 383 -5.43 -17.14 19.77
C GLN A 383 -4.98 -18.00 18.59
N PHE A 384 -3.78 -18.56 18.72
CA PHE A 384 -3.23 -19.58 17.84
C PHE A 384 -3.87 -20.95 18.09
#